data_AF-A0A6B2GC90-F1
#
_entry.id   AF-A0A6B2GC90-F1
#
_cell.length_a   1.000
_cell.length_b   1.000
_cell.length_c   1.000
_cell.angle_alpha   90.00
_cell.angle_beta   90.00
_cell.angle_gamma   90.00
#
_symmetry.space_group_name_H-M   'P 1'
#
loop_
_entity.id
_entity.type
_entity.pdbx_description
1 polymer ?
#
loop_
_entity_poly.entity_id
_entity_poly.type
_entity_poly.pdbx_seq_one_letter_code
_entity_poly.pdbx_strand_id
1 'polypeptide(L)'
;LTVLFLCNMEGINKHIYVISRSKKLYFFRQKKIPPLYFENAKVWMTSCFWTKILLNFDKKQKKFQGRKVLVFVGNATCHRLNDGVILQNLKIQFLLVITTFIGQPRDQGIIRAFKAYYCQKKFL
;
A
#
# COMPACT_ATOMS: atom_id res chain seq x y z
N LEU A 1 -8.06 11.46 -0.19
CA LEU A 1 -7.35 10.51 0.69
C LEU A 1 -7.00 9.30 -0.16
N THR A 2 -5.77 8.82 -0.10
CA THR A 2 -5.35 7.60 -0.80
C THR A 2 -4.86 6.59 0.22
N VAL A 3 -5.32 5.35 0.09
CA VAL A 3 -4.93 4.24 0.95
C VAL A 3 -4.31 3.17 0.07
N LEU A 4 -3.06 2.80 0.39
CA LEU A 4 -2.36 1.69 -0.26
C LEU A 4 -2.42 0.47 0.64
N PHE A 5 -2.79 -0.66 0.04
CA PHE A 5 -2.75 -1.98 0.67
C PHE A 5 -1.59 -2.80 0.10
N LEU A 6 -0.66 -3.19 0.98
CA LEU A 6 0.23 -4.32 0.77
C LEU A 6 -0.28 -5.47 1.64
N CYS A 7 -0.87 -6.48 1.00
CA CYS A 7 -1.41 -7.63 1.72
C CYS A 7 -1.31 -8.92 0.92
N ASN A 8 -1.27 -10.05 1.62
CA ASN A 8 -1.44 -11.38 1.00
C ASN A 8 -2.92 -11.76 0.96
N MET A 9 -3.26 -12.78 0.16
CA MET A 9 -4.65 -13.25 0.00
C MET A 9 -5.25 -13.80 1.30
N GLU A 10 -4.44 -14.47 2.11
CA GLU A 10 -4.86 -14.99 3.43
C GLU A 10 -5.20 -13.88 4.43
N GLY A 11 -4.74 -12.64 4.17
CA GLY A 11 -4.92 -11.54 5.10
C GLY A 11 -4.12 -11.69 6.40
N ILE A 12 -3.09 -12.53 6.46
CA ILE A 12 -2.21 -12.60 7.63
C ILE A 12 -1.26 -11.39 7.64
N ASN A 13 -0.68 -11.09 6.49
CA ASN A 13 0.21 -9.95 6.33
C ASN A 13 -0.59 -8.78 5.76
N LYS A 14 -0.88 -7.76 6.58
CA LYS A 14 -1.55 -6.52 6.16
C LYS A 14 -0.72 -5.30 6.53
N HIS A 15 -0.23 -4.57 5.52
CA HIS A 15 0.40 -3.28 5.67
C HIS A 15 -0.42 -2.22 4.94
N ILE A 16 -0.87 -1.23 5.70
CA ILE A 16 -1.71 -0.14 5.20
C ILE A 16 -0.90 1.15 5.28
N TYR A 17 -0.85 1.87 4.16
CA TYR A 17 -0.18 3.16 4.05
C TYR A 17 -1.20 4.21 3.63
N VAL A 18 -1.12 5.41 4.24
CA VAL A 18 -2.08 6.48 3.99
C VAL A 18 -1.38 7.69 3.42
N ILE A 19 -1.88 8.21 2.30
CA ILE A 19 -1.45 9.47 1.69
C ILE A 19 -2.61 10.45 1.79
N SER A 20 -2.35 11.64 2.34
CA SER A 20 -3.37 12.67 2.51
C SER A 20 -2.84 14.08 2.26
N ARG A 21 -3.76 15.02 2.03
CA ARG A 21 -3.44 16.44 1.79
C ARG A 21 -2.93 17.15 3.04
N SER A 22 -3.39 16.73 4.22
CA SER A 22 -3.18 17.46 5.47
C SER A 22 -2.42 16.58 6.47
N LYS A 23 -1.33 17.09 7.07
CA LYS A 23 -0.58 16.42 8.16
C LYS A 23 -1.46 15.82 9.26
N LYS A 24 -2.60 16.45 9.53
CA LYS A 24 -3.63 15.92 10.44
C LYS A 24 -4.91 15.74 9.65
N LEU A 25 -5.28 14.49 9.41
CA LEU A 25 -6.66 14.17 9.09
C LEU A 25 -7.47 14.45 10.36
N TYR A 26 -8.35 15.45 10.33
CA TYR A 26 -9.21 15.82 11.47
C TYR A 26 -9.97 14.62 12.04
N PHE A 27 -10.26 13.62 11.21
CA PHE A 27 -10.88 12.34 11.57
C PHE A 27 -10.03 11.43 12.47
N PHE A 28 -8.71 11.63 12.52
CA PHE A 28 -7.77 10.87 13.36
C PHE A 28 -7.36 11.66 14.62
N ARG A 29 -8.04 12.76 14.96
CA ARG A 29 -7.73 13.55 16.17
C ARG A 29 -7.82 12.75 17.47
N GLN A 30 -8.62 11.69 17.51
CA GLN A 30 -8.81 10.84 18.71
C GLN A 30 -8.27 9.40 18.56
N LYS A 31 -7.77 9.01 17.39
CA LYS A 31 -7.27 7.64 17.14
C LYS A 31 -5.85 7.73 16.59
N LYS A 32 -4.94 6.90 17.13
CA LYS A 32 -3.54 6.82 16.68
C LYS A 32 -3.50 6.80 15.14
N ILE A 33 -2.82 7.79 14.56
CA ILE A 33 -2.57 7.85 13.12
C ILE A 33 -1.90 6.51 12.74
N PRO A 34 -2.33 5.84 11.65
CA PRO A 34 -1.65 4.63 11.20
C PRO A 34 -0.16 4.92 11.07
N PRO A 35 0.74 4.02 11.51
CA PRO A 35 2.15 4.32 11.72
C PRO A 35 2.93 4.74 10.46
N LEU A 36 2.33 4.70 9.27
CA LEU A 36 2.97 5.03 7.99
C LEU A 36 2.07 5.96 7.18
N TYR A 37 2.22 7.25 7.47
CA TYR A 37 1.46 8.37 6.89
C TYR A 37 2.37 9.23 6.01
N PHE A 38 1.89 9.60 4.82
CA PHE A 38 2.56 10.52 3.89
C PHE A 38 1.68 11.72 3.56
N GLU A 39 2.30 12.89 3.48
CA GLU A 39 1.63 14.12 3.06
C GLU A 39 1.91 14.40 1.58
N ASN A 40 0.86 14.69 0.83
CA ASN A 40 0.96 15.15 -0.55
C ASN A 40 -0.22 16.06 -0.88
N ALA A 41 0.05 17.27 -1.36
CA ALA A 41 -0.97 18.24 -1.75
C ALA A 41 -1.96 17.66 -2.79
N LYS A 42 -1.46 16.85 -3.74
CA LYS A 42 -2.28 16.19 -4.77
C LYS A 42 -2.94 14.90 -4.29
N VAL A 43 -2.56 14.39 -3.12
CA VAL A 43 -3.13 13.18 -2.50
C VAL A 43 -2.94 11.89 -3.31
N TRP A 44 -2.12 11.88 -4.36
CA TRP A 44 -1.85 10.70 -5.18
C TRP A 44 -0.55 10.01 -4.78
N MET A 45 -0.44 8.73 -5.15
CA MET A 45 0.80 7.96 -5.04
C MET A 45 1.85 8.52 -6.00
N THR A 46 3.10 8.56 -5.58
CA THR A 46 4.25 8.92 -6.41
C THR A 46 5.29 7.79 -6.36
N SER A 47 6.14 7.70 -7.38
CA SER A 47 7.27 6.75 -7.40
C SER A 47 8.19 6.92 -6.19
N CYS A 48 8.37 8.16 -5.72
CA CYS A 48 9.15 8.46 -4.52
C CYS A 48 8.52 7.84 -3.26
N PHE A 49 7.21 8.00 -3.05
CA PHE A 49 6.54 7.36 -1.91
C PHE A 49 6.53 5.85 -2.04
N TRP A 50 6.24 5.33 -3.23
CA TRP A 50 6.26 3.91 -3.53
C TRP A 50 7.63 3.28 -3.20
N THR A 51 8.70 3.89 -3.68
CA THR A 51 10.08 3.49 -3.41
C THR A 51 10.37 3.46 -1.91
N LYS A 52 10.01 4.53 -1.19
CA LYS A 52 10.21 4.62 0.27
C LYS A 52 9.42 3.56 1.04
N ILE A 53 8.19 3.28 0.61
CA ILE A 53 7.35 2.23 1.17
C ILE A 53 7.99 0.86 1.00
N LEU A 54 8.48 0.55 -0.21
CA LEU A 54 9.10 -0.73 -0.51
C LEU A 54 10.44 -0.93 0.18
N LEU A 55 11.30 0.09 0.26
CA LEU A 55 12.57 -0.01 0.99
C LEU A 55 12.33 -0.30 2.49
N ASN A 56 11.33 0.34 3.09
CA ASN A 56 10.96 0.05 4.48
C ASN A 56 10.39 -1.36 4.64
N PHE A 57 9.60 -1.83 3.67
CA PHE A 57 9.06 -3.17 3.68
C PHE A 57 10.16 -4.23 3.49
N ASP A 58 11.09 -4.03 2.56
CA ASP A 58 12.23 -4.92 2.29
C ASP A 58 13.12 -5.09 3.52
N LYS A 59 13.46 -3.99 4.19
CA LYS A 59 14.21 -4.00 5.47
C LYS A 59 13.48 -4.80 6.55
N LYS A 60 12.15 -4.69 6.63
CA LYS A 60 11.34 -5.46 7.59
C LYS A 60 11.35 -6.95 7.26
N GLN A 61 11.23 -7.32 5.98
CA GLN A 61 11.29 -8.72 5.55
C GLN A 61 12.63 -9.34 5.90
N LYS A 62 13.74 -8.62 5.68
CA LYS A 62 15.08 -9.03 6.09
C LYS A 62 15.20 -9.26 7.60
N LYS A 63 14.81 -8.24 8.38
CA LYS A 63 15.08 -8.20 9.82
C LYS A 63 14.18 -9.14 10.64
N PHE A 64 12.93 -9.34 10.22
CA PHE A 64 11.91 -9.98 11.06
C PHE A 64 11.38 -11.30 10.52
N GLN A 65 11.50 -11.56 9.21
CA GLN A 65 10.85 -12.71 8.59
C GLN A 65 11.81 -13.61 7.81
N GLY A 66 13.05 -13.15 7.55
CA GLY A 66 14.09 -13.94 6.87
C GLY A 66 13.68 -14.46 5.49
N ARG A 67 12.67 -13.85 4.85
CA ARG A 67 12.01 -14.38 3.64
C ARG A 67 12.14 -13.46 2.44
N LYS A 68 12.15 -14.08 1.26
CA LYS A 68 11.96 -13.38 -0.01
C LYS A 68 10.47 -13.27 -0.32
N VAL A 69 10.03 -12.12 -0.85
CA VAL A 69 8.62 -11.83 -1.13
C VAL A 69 8.48 -11.35 -2.57
N LEU A 70 7.54 -11.94 -3.29
CA LEU A 70 7.09 -11.46 -4.60
C LEU A 70 5.89 -10.52 -4.41
N VAL A 71 5.99 -9.31 -4.94
CA VAL A 71 4.95 -8.27 -4.86
C VAL A 71 4.36 -8.04 -6.24
N PHE A 72 3.08 -8.37 -6.40
CA PHE A 72 2.33 -8.07 -7.63
C PHE A 72 1.75 -6.66 -7.58
N VAL A 73 1.97 -5.90 -8.65
CA VAL A 73 1.49 -4.52 -8.76
C VAL A 73 0.92 -4.22 -10.15
N GLY A 74 -0.06 -3.32 -10.19
CA GLY A 74 -0.58 -2.81 -11.47
C GLY A 74 0.49 -2.02 -12.23
N ASN A 75 0.42 -2.05 -13.56
CA ASN A 75 1.32 -1.30 -14.44
C ASN A 75 0.98 0.21 -14.45
N ALA A 76 1.37 0.91 -13.40
CA ALA A 76 1.25 2.36 -13.27
C ALA A 76 2.64 3.00 -13.10
N THR A 77 2.82 4.22 -13.61
CA THR A 77 4.08 4.96 -13.51
C THR A 77 4.48 5.23 -12.06
N CYS A 78 3.51 5.45 -11.17
CA CYS A 78 3.74 5.63 -9.74
C CYS A 78 4.26 4.37 -9.01
N HIS A 79 4.18 3.19 -9.63
CA HIS A 79 4.72 1.93 -9.10
C HIS A 79 6.13 1.62 -9.62
N ARG A 80 6.73 2.52 -10.40
CA ARG A 80 8.14 2.41 -10.80
C ARG A 80 9.05 2.79 -9.62
N LEU A 81 10.13 2.05 -9.45
CA LEU A 81 11.19 2.42 -8.49
C LEU A 81 11.99 3.60 -9.04
N ASN A 82 12.53 4.42 -8.15
CA ASN A 82 13.51 5.43 -8.53
C ASN A 82 14.81 4.77 -9.01
N ASP A 83 15.56 5.48 -9.85
CA ASP A 83 16.82 4.99 -10.41
C ASP A 83 17.84 4.65 -9.32
N GLY A 84 18.61 3.58 -9.55
CA GLY A 84 19.63 3.09 -8.61
C GLY A 84 19.08 2.37 -7.38
N VAL A 85 17.76 2.23 -7.22
CA VAL A 85 17.18 1.51 -6.08
C VAL A 85 17.17 0.01 -6.31
N ILE A 86 17.82 -0.72 -5.40
CA ILE A 86 17.89 -2.18 -5.40
C ILE A 86 17.20 -2.72 -4.15
N LEU A 87 16.28 -3.66 -4.34
CA LEU A 87 15.60 -4.40 -3.26
C LEU A 87 16.28 -5.77 -3.09
N GLN A 88 16.55 -6.18 -1.85
CA GLN A 88 17.30 -7.40 -1.58
C GLN A 88 16.39 -8.63 -1.40
N ASN A 89 15.22 -8.43 -0.82
CA ASN A 89 14.30 -9.48 -0.40
C ASN A 89 12.97 -9.40 -1.13
N LEU A 90 12.65 -8.24 -1.72
CA LEU A 90 11.47 -8.05 -2.53
C LEU A 90 11.79 -8.20 -4.02
N LYS A 91 10.96 -8.95 -4.73
CA LYS A 91 10.87 -8.91 -6.19
C LYS A 91 9.53 -8.29 -6.57
N ILE A 92 9.54 -7.33 -7.50
CA ILE A 92 8.32 -6.70 -8.01
C ILE A 92 7.94 -7.36 -9.33
N GLN A 93 6.68 -7.77 -9.47
CA GLN A 93 6.11 -8.24 -10.73
C GLN A 93 4.98 -7.32 -11.16
N PHE A 94 5.11 -6.73 -12.34
CA PHE A 94 4.04 -5.92 -12.92
C PHE A 94 3.02 -6.81 -13.61
N LEU A 95 1.75 -6.54 -13.33
CA LEU A 95 0.62 -7.17 -14.00
C LEU A 95 0.40 -6.53 -15.36
N LEU A 96 0.00 -7.34 -16.35
CA LEU A 96 -0.31 -6.87 -17.69
C LEU A 96 -1.52 -5.94 -17.65
N VAL A 97 -1.56 -4.97 -18.57
CA VAL A 97 -2.60 -3.93 -18.62
C VAL A 97 -4.01 -4.54 -18.72
N ILE A 98 -4.14 -5.66 -19.41
CA ILE A 98 -5.41 -6.35 -19.70
C ILE A 98 -5.95 -7.14 -18.49
N THR A 99 -5.10 -7.56 -17.55
CA THR A 99 -5.50 -8.42 -16.41
C THR A 99 -5.87 -7.67 -15.14
N THR A 100 -5.98 -6.35 -15.18
CA THR A 100 -6.16 -5.52 -13.97
C THR A 100 -7.47 -5.77 -13.22
N PHE A 101 -8.54 -6.20 -13.89
CA PHE A 101 -9.83 -6.43 -13.22
C PHE A 101 -10.03 -7.88 -12.72
N ILE A 102 -9.58 -8.88 -13.47
CA ILE A 102 -9.75 -10.31 -13.11
C ILE A 102 -8.59 -10.80 -12.22
N GLY A 103 -7.37 -10.28 -12.40
CA GLY A 103 -6.18 -10.86 -11.78
C GLY A 103 -5.82 -10.34 -10.39
N GLN A 104 -6.39 -9.22 -9.93
CA GLN A 104 -6.02 -8.63 -8.65
C GLN A 104 -7.00 -9.01 -7.52
N PRO A 105 -6.55 -9.72 -6.48
CA PRO A 105 -7.36 -10.00 -5.28
C PRO A 105 -7.91 -8.73 -4.61
N ARG A 106 -7.22 -7.61 -4.83
CA ARG A 106 -7.61 -6.28 -4.37
C ARG A 106 -9.01 -5.90 -4.85
N ASP A 107 -9.25 -6.07 -6.14
CA ASP A 107 -10.49 -5.70 -6.81
C ASP A 107 -11.58 -6.77 -6.61
N GLN A 108 -11.19 -8.01 -6.27
CA GLN A 108 -12.08 -9.13 -5.99
C GLN A 108 -12.71 -9.13 -4.58
N GLY A 109 -12.44 -8.12 -3.74
CA GLY A 109 -13.17 -8.03 -2.46
C GLY A 109 -12.48 -7.23 -1.36
N ILE A 110 -11.15 -7.08 -1.39
CA ILE A 110 -10.43 -6.38 -0.33
C ILE A 110 -10.88 -4.92 -0.23
N ILE A 111 -10.99 -4.21 -1.36
CA ILE A 111 -11.47 -2.82 -1.37
C ILE A 111 -12.93 -2.76 -0.86
N ARG A 112 -13.79 -3.67 -1.33
CA ARG A 112 -15.20 -3.71 -0.93
C ARG A 112 -15.35 -3.96 0.57
N ALA A 113 -14.64 -4.95 1.11
CA ALA A 113 -14.65 -5.29 2.53
C ALA A 113 -14.13 -4.14 3.39
N PHE A 114 -13.02 -3.51 2.99
CA PHE A 114 -12.48 -2.36 3.71
C PHE A 114 -13.46 -1.17 3.73
N LYS A 115 -14.07 -0.84 2.58
CA LYS A 115 -15.08 0.22 2.49
C LYS A 115 -16.30 -0.09 3.37
N ALA A 116 -16.82 -1.31 3.32
CA ALA A 116 -17.96 -1.74 4.13
C ALA A 116 -17.67 -1.60 5.63
N TYR A 117 -16.54 -2.13 6.10
CA TYR A 117 -16.12 -2.04 7.50
C TYR A 117 -15.96 -0.59 7.96
N TYR A 118 -15.31 0.25 7.15
CA TYR A 118 -15.08 1.65 7.52
C TYR A 118 -16.37 2.49 7.51
N CYS A 119 -17.27 2.25 6.54
CA CYS A 119 -18.57 2.91 6.51
C CYS A 119 -19.44 2.50 7.70
N GLN A 120 -19.48 1.21 8.06
CA GLN A 120 -20.23 0.74 9.23
C GLN A 120 -19.73 1.39 10.53
N LYS A 121 -18.40 1.52 10.70
CA LYS A 121 -17.77 2.22 11.84
C LYS A 121 -17.93 3.74 11.81
N LYS A 122 -18.49 4.32 10.76
CA LYS A 122 -18.78 5.76 10.62
C LYS A 122 -20.21 6.11 11.05
N PHE A 123 -21.10 5.14 11.09
CA PHE A 123 -22.51 5.27 11.49
C PHE A 123 -22.79 4.71 12.91
N LEU A 124 -21.73 4.38 13.65
CA LEU A 124 -21.72 4.07 15.08
C LEU A 124 -20.78 5.07 15.75
#